data_AF-A0A7M2C8H6-F1
#
_entry.id   AF-A0A7M2C8H6-F1
#
_cell.length_a   1.000
_cell.length_b   1.000
_cell.length_c   1.000
_cell.angle_alpha   90.00
_cell.angle_beta   90.00
_cell.angle_gamma   90.00
#
_symmetry.space_group_name_H-M   'P 1'
#
loop_
_entity.id
_entity.type
_entity.pdbx_description
1 polymer ?
#
loop_
_entity_poly.entity_id
_entity_poly.type
_entity_poly.pdbx_seq_one_letter_code
_entity_poly.pdbx_strand_id
1 'polypeptide(L)'
;MPAIATPYEDLLAEVAAVGVAKGDRTGTGTSSVFGRQIRFDLSKGFPLIWTKRVHWPSIAYELLWFLRGETNVKWLQDRGVTIWNEWSKYGVGNGVNDVDRKVIDVPVRVVPSDEIAESMEDADPRHAILDREGGALFSCWKKMLNRCYNESAHNFGMYGGAGVRVCTRWMTFENYLADVKGLLNWDKKAKDWSGFELDKDYYGSKVYSPDTTIWLGTDENNLYTKSSRPFSVTDEAGKKEIFLSLSQAERKLRVPRATLSRLLNDDNKNGQSGLKGNNRSKSGWVFRYEQPSEGYNFRLSMLDGDLGPVYGSQWRSWPTPDGGQIDQIAKVVESIRKNPNGRRHIVTAWNPAEVDSMALPPCHAFFQFYVAPGVDGAPGKLSCQLYQRSADMFLGVPFNIASYALLTHMVAQQTGLDVGEFIWTGGDVHIYDNHTDQVAKQLGRLDDIRSYPELKFHRVPDSIFDYTFEDFEIIGYDPHPLIKAPVAV
;
A
#
# COMPACT_ATOMS: atom_id res chain seq x y z
N MET A 1 -0.15 9.95 -40.03
CA MET A 1 -0.71 11.22 -39.53
C MET A 1 0.46 12.14 -39.21
N PRO A 2 0.40 13.46 -39.50
CA PRO A 2 1.44 14.37 -39.03
C PRO A 2 1.54 14.23 -37.50
N ALA A 3 2.77 14.08 -36.97
CA ALA A 3 2.99 13.90 -35.54
C ALA A 3 2.40 15.10 -34.79
N ILE A 4 1.46 14.85 -33.88
CA ILE A 4 0.91 15.92 -33.06
C ILE A 4 2.01 16.30 -32.06
N ALA A 5 2.17 17.59 -31.76
CA ALA A 5 3.18 18.09 -30.83
C ALA A 5 2.93 17.66 -29.35
N THR A 6 2.09 16.66 -29.13
CA THR A 6 1.60 16.20 -27.83
C THR A 6 1.59 14.66 -27.78
N PRO A 7 2.71 14.03 -27.35
CA PRO A 7 2.90 12.58 -27.44
C PRO A 7 1.83 11.74 -26.75
N TYR A 8 1.23 12.24 -25.66
CA TYR A 8 0.17 11.55 -24.94
C TYR A 8 -1.13 11.47 -25.76
N GLU A 9 -1.57 12.59 -26.36
CA GLU A 9 -2.78 12.65 -27.16
C GLU A 9 -2.67 11.84 -28.45
N ASP A 10 -1.48 11.80 -29.07
CA ASP A 10 -1.19 10.92 -30.21
C ASP A 10 -1.43 9.45 -29.84
N LEU A 11 -0.88 9.01 -28.70
CA LEU A 11 -1.07 7.67 -28.20
C LEU A 11 -2.53 7.41 -27.79
N LEU A 12 -3.21 8.40 -27.20
CA LEU A 12 -4.61 8.29 -26.83
C LEU A 12 -5.51 8.08 -28.06
N ALA A 13 -5.26 8.85 -29.13
CA ALA A 13 -5.97 8.73 -30.40
C ALA A 13 -5.68 7.38 -31.07
N GLU A 14 -4.43 6.91 -31.02
CA GLU A 14 -4.08 5.58 -31.52
C GLU A 14 -4.85 4.47 -30.79
N VAL A 15 -4.79 4.44 -29.46
CA VAL A 15 -5.46 3.40 -28.66
C VAL A 15 -6.98 3.42 -28.91
N ALA A 16 -7.58 4.60 -29.04
CA ALA A 16 -9.00 4.73 -29.37
C ALA A 16 -9.36 4.22 -30.77
N ALA A 17 -8.44 4.34 -31.73
CA ALA A 17 -8.69 3.96 -33.13
C ALA A 17 -8.41 2.48 -33.42
N VAL A 18 -7.36 1.91 -32.83
CA VAL A 18 -6.89 0.55 -33.15
C VAL A 18 -6.89 -0.41 -31.96
N GLY A 19 -7.34 0.03 -30.79
CA GLY A 19 -7.44 -0.80 -29.60
C GLY A 19 -8.34 -2.01 -29.82
N VAL A 20 -7.87 -3.18 -29.37
CA VAL A 20 -8.64 -4.42 -29.42
C VAL A 20 -9.43 -4.57 -28.13
N ALA A 21 -10.72 -4.87 -28.24
CA ALA A 21 -11.59 -5.11 -27.10
C ALA A 21 -11.11 -6.32 -26.28
N LYS A 22 -11.02 -6.16 -24.96
CA LYS A 22 -10.63 -7.20 -23.99
C LYS A 22 -11.51 -7.10 -22.75
N GLY A 23 -11.82 -8.25 -22.15
CA GLY A 23 -12.25 -8.29 -20.76
C GLY A 23 -11.10 -7.91 -19.83
N ASP A 24 -11.40 -7.43 -18.64
CA ASP A 24 -10.41 -7.03 -17.64
C ASP A 24 -10.84 -7.45 -16.22
N ARG A 25 -9.92 -7.34 -15.25
CA ARG A 25 -10.16 -7.78 -13.86
C ARG A 25 -11.30 -7.05 -13.15
N THR A 26 -11.63 -5.83 -13.57
CA THR A 26 -12.69 -4.99 -12.99
C THR A 26 -14.07 -5.34 -13.55
N GLY A 27 -14.13 -6.08 -14.66
CA GLY A 27 -15.37 -6.40 -15.36
C GLY A 27 -15.94 -5.24 -16.18
N THR A 28 -15.20 -4.14 -16.34
CA THR A 28 -15.62 -2.95 -17.11
C THR A 28 -15.47 -3.17 -18.62
N GLY A 29 -14.45 -3.91 -19.03
CA GLY A 29 -14.01 -4.00 -20.42
C GLY A 29 -13.03 -2.89 -20.79
N THR A 30 -12.12 -3.19 -21.71
CA THR A 30 -11.13 -2.24 -22.22
C THR A 30 -10.91 -2.38 -23.72
N SER A 31 -10.47 -1.29 -24.35
CA SER A 31 -9.84 -1.28 -25.66
C SER A 31 -8.32 -1.07 -25.49
N SER A 32 -7.52 -2.04 -25.91
CA SER A 32 -6.09 -2.12 -25.57
C SER A 32 -5.17 -2.33 -26.77
N VAL A 33 -3.96 -1.77 -26.69
CA VAL A 33 -2.81 -2.09 -27.53
C VAL A 33 -1.65 -2.58 -26.64
N PHE A 34 -0.77 -3.41 -27.19
CA PHE A 34 0.38 -3.94 -26.46
C PHE A 34 1.70 -3.36 -27.00
N GLY A 35 2.49 -2.76 -26.11
CA GLY A 35 3.81 -2.22 -26.40
C GLY A 35 3.75 -0.86 -27.10
N ARG A 36 3.90 0.24 -26.36
CA ARG A 36 4.02 1.60 -26.92
C ARG A 36 5.09 2.40 -26.20
N GLN A 37 5.68 3.36 -26.91
CA GLN A 37 6.67 4.25 -26.34
C GLN A 37 6.41 5.69 -26.79
N ILE A 38 6.45 6.62 -25.84
CA ILE A 38 6.38 8.07 -26.09
C ILE A 38 7.54 8.76 -25.37
N ARG A 39 7.97 9.91 -25.88
CA ARG A 39 9.16 10.63 -25.39
C ARG A 39 8.82 12.09 -25.19
N PHE A 40 9.33 12.67 -24.11
CA PHE A 40 9.15 14.07 -23.74
C PHE A 40 10.52 14.71 -23.52
N ASP A 41 10.84 15.75 -24.30
CA ASP A 41 12.01 16.59 -24.08
C ASP A 41 11.72 17.56 -22.92
N LEU A 42 12.29 17.27 -21.74
CA LEU A 42 12.03 18.02 -20.51
C LEU A 42 12.65 19.43 -20.54
N SER A 43 13.54 19.71 -21.49
CA SER A 43 14.07 21.06 -21.71
C SER A 43 13.07 22.00 -22.42
N LYS A 44 11.97 21.47 -22.96
CA LYS A 44 10.93 22.24 -23.66
C LYS A 44 9.72 22.60 -22.81
N GLY A 45 9.62 22.03 -21.61
CA GLY A 45 8.50 22.24 -20.69
C GLY A 45 8.25 21.01 -19.84
N PHE A 46 7.45 21.18 -18.79
CA PHE A 46 7.04 20.12 -17.90
C PHE A 46 5.79 19.43 -18.45
N PRO A 47 5.80 18.10 -18.74
CA PRO A 47 4.75 17.41 -19.47
C PRO A 47 3.49 17.14 -18.62
N LEU A 48 2.87 18.21 -18.12
CA LEU A 48 1.56 18.23 -17.50
C LEU A 48 0.54 18.56 -18.59
N ILE A 49 -0.26 17.58 -18.99
CA ILE A 49 -1.15 17.70 -20.14
C ILE A 49 -2.13 18.87 -19.99
N TRP A 50 -2.42 19.54 -21.11
CA TRP A 50 -3.28 20.73 -21.15
C TRP A 50 -4.69 20.42 -21.66
N THR A 51 -4.88 19.28 -22.35
CA THR A 51 -6.19 18.86 -22.89
C THR A 51 -7.21 18.54 -21.80
N LYS A 52 -6.81 18.39 -20.54
CA LYS A 52 -7.69 18.41 -19.36
C LYS A 52 -6.89 18.78 -18.10
N ARG A 53 -7.58 19.34 -17.11
CA ARG A 53 -6.99 19.62 -15.80
C ARG A 53 -6.56 18.33 -15.08
N VAL A 54 -5.26 18.20 -14.84
CA VAL A 54 -4.63 17.24 -13.93
C VAL A 54 -4.29 17.92 -12.60
N HIS A 55 -4.49 17.21 -11.49
CA HIS A 55 -4.35 17.75 -10.14
C HIS A 55 -2.90 17.69 -9.65
N TRP A 56 -2.15 18.79 -9.85
CA TRP A 56 -0.74 18.91 -9.49
C TRP A 56 -0.40 18.50 -8.04
N PRO A 57 -1.13 18.95 -7.00
CA PRO A 57 -0.81 18.56 -5.62
C PRO A 57 -0.79 17.04 -5.41
N SER A 58 -1.71 16.31 -6.05
CA SER A 58 -1.74 14.85 -5.95
C SER A 58 -0.50 14.20 -6.56
N ILE A 59 0.02 14.71 -7.68
CA ILE A 59 1.24 14.19 -8.32
C ILE A 59 2.45 14.40 -7.40
N ALA A 60 2.65 15.64 -6.96
CA ALA A 60 3.82 16.00 -6.16
C ALA A 60 3.82 15.29 -4.80
N TYR A 61 2.70 15.32 -4.07
CA TYR A 61 2.61 14.63 -2.78
C TYR A 61 2.74 13.11 -2.91
N GLU A 62 2.15 12.48 -3.94
CA GLU A 62 2.34 11.04 -4.15
C GLU A 62 3.81 10.69 -4.37
N LEU A 63 4.53 11.43 -5.21
CA LEU A 63 5.95 11.18 -5.43
C LEU A 63 6.78 11.38 -4.16
N LEU A 64 6.51 12.46 -3.41
CA LEU A 64 7.16 12.69 -2.12
C LEU A 64 6.87 11.55 -1.13
N TRP A 65 5.65 11.03 -1.13
CA TRP A 65 5.25 9.88 -0.30
C TRP A 65 6.03 8.60 -0.67
N PHE A 66 6.17 8.30 -1.97
CA PHE A 66 7.03 7.20 -2.42
C PHE A 66 8.49 7.40 -2.01
N LEU A 67 9.03 8.60 -2.22
CA LEU A 67 10.41 8.93 -1.87
C LEU A 67 10.68 8.82 -0.37
N ARG A 68 9.68 9.01 0.48
CA ARG A 68 9.78 8.81 1.95
C ARG A 68 9.76 7.34 2.37
N GLY A 69 9.45 6.41 1.46
CA GLY A 69 9.31 4.99 1.78
C GLY A 69 8.00 4.65 2.49
N GLU A 70 7.04 5.58 2.52
CA GLU A 70 5.78 5.43 3.23
C GLU A 70 4.85 4.46 2.49
N THR A 71 4.06 3.70 3.25
CA THR A 71 3.03 2.78 2.71
C THR A 71 1.63 3.11 3.21
N ASN A 72 1.50 4.03 4.17
CA ASN A 72 0.23 4.46 4.73
C ASN A 72 -0.34 5.72 4.06
N VAL A 73 -1.55 5.61 3.51
CA VAL A 73 -2.24 6.71 2.81
C VAL A 73 -2.64 7.87 3.71
N LYS A 74 -2.60 7.73 5.03
CA LYS A 74 -2.92 8.82 5.95
C LYS A 74 -2.09 10.08 5.68
N TRP A 75 -0.81 9.91 5.35
CA TRP A 75 0.07 11.04 5.03
C TRP A 75 -0.43 11.83 3.81
N LEU A 76 -0.99 11.13 2.81
CA LEU A 76 -1.60 11.71 1.62
C LEU A 76 -2.93 12.39 1.95
N GLN A 77 -3.76 11.73 2.75
CA GLN A 77 -5.09 12.23 3.15
C GLN A 77 -4.99 13.51 3.99
N ASP A 78 -4.03 13.59 4.91
CA ASP A 78 -3.75 14.79 5.71
C ASP A 78 -3.33 15.99 4.82
N ARG A 79 -3.02 15.75 3.54
CA ARG A 79 -2.67 16.74 2.50
C ARG A 79 -3.73 16.84 1.39
N GLY A 80 -4.92 16.29 1.61
CA GLY A 80 -6.04 16.35 0.67
C GLY A 80 -5.89 15.46 -0.56
N VAL A 81 -4.97 14.50 -0.55
CA VAL A 81 -4.75 13.56 -1.65
C VAL A 81 -5.48 12.24 -1.36
N THR A 82 -6.40 11.86 -2.25
CA THR A 82 -7.31 10.71 -2.07
C THR A 82 -7.14 9.61 -3.12
N ILE A 83 -6.16 9.74 -4.02
CA ILE A 83 -5.99 8.85 -5.19
C ILE A 83 -5.68 7.40 -4.82
N TRP A 84 -5.34 7.10 -3.58
CA TRP A 84 -5.09 5.74 -3.08
C TRP A 84 -6.21 5.17 -2.19
N ASN A 85 -7.28 5.95 -1.95
CA ASN A 85 -8.31 5.59 -0.97
C ASN A 85 -9.07 4.30 -1.32
N GLU A 86 -9.32 4.04 -2.60
CA GLU A 86 -10.03 2.82 -3.02
C GLU A 86 -9.20 1.54 -2.78
N TRP A 87 -7.88 1.67 -2.74
CA TRP A 87 -6.94 0.57 -2.49
C TRP A 87 -6.54 0.44 -1.03
N SER A 88 -6.72 1.50 -0.22
CA SER A 88 -6.72 1.35 1.22
C SER A 88 -7.97 0.57 1.61
N LYS A 89 -7.84 -0.75 1.74
CA LYS A 89 -8.89 -1.66 2.23
C LYS A 89 -9.32 -1.35 3.69
N TYR A 90 -8.81 -0.25 4.24
CA TYR A 90 -8.70 0.11 5.64
C TYR A 90 -9.26 1.54 5.78
N GLY A 91 -10.53 1.63 6.16
CA GLY A 91 -11.16 2.92 6.46
C GLY A 91 -10.45 3.61 7.63
N VAL A 92 -10.25 4.92 7.52
CA VAL A 92 -9.75 5.75 8.62
C VAL A 92 -10.86 5.85 9.66
N GLY A 93 -10.74 5.06 10.71
CA GLY A 93 -11.54 5.27 11.92
C GLY A 93 -10.90 6.34 12.78
N ASN A 94 -11.66 7.37 13.14
CA ASN A 94 -11.22 8.47 14.01
C ASN A 94 -11.12 8.09 15.50
N GLY A 95 -10.85 6.82 15.82
CA GLY A 95 -10.69 6.39 17.21
C GLY A 95 -10.48 4.89 17.40
N VAL A 96 -9.98 4.54 18.59
CA VAL A 96 -9.73 3.19 19.10
C VAL A 96 -10.98 2.28 19.07
N ASN A 97 -12.17 2.86 18.84
CA ASN A 97 -13.47 2.20 18.86
C ASN A 97 -14.15 2.06 17.49
N ASP A 98 -13.46 2.29 16.37
CA ASP A 98 -14.13 2.21 15.08
C ASP A 98 -14.34 0.77 14.59
N VAL A 99 -15.54 0.30 14.90
CA VAL A 99 -16.14 -0.96 14.48
C VAL A 99 -16.68 -0.95 13.04
N ASP A 100 -16.42 0.08 12.22
CA ASP A 100 -16.81 0.08 10.79
C ASP A 100 -15.69 -0.44 9.86
N ARG A 101 -14.57 -0.92 10.44
CA ARG A 101 -13.51 -1.63 9.71
C ARG A 101 -14.05 -2.91 9.06
N LYS A 102 -13.61 -3.20 7.83
CA LYS A 102 -14.04 -4.38 7.07
C LYS A 102 -13.45 -5.63 7.70
N VAL A 103 -14.15 -6.76 7.58
CA VAL A 103 -13.54 -8.07 7.87
C VAL A 103 -12.79 -8.54 6.64
N ILE A 104 -11.54 -8.96 6.82
CA ILE A 104 -10.65 -9.47 5.77
C ILE A 104 -10.09 -10.83 6.15
N ASP A 105 -9.71 -11.59 5.13
CA ASP A 105 -8.88 -12.80 5.27
C ASP A 105 -7.41 -12.38 5.28
N VAL A 106 -6.71 -12.73 6.35
CA VAL A 106 -5.26 -12.53 6.51
C VAL A 106 -4.56 -13.88 6.40
N PRO A 107 -3.53 -14.03 5.54
CA PRO A 107 -2.79 -15.29 5.43
C PRO A 107 -2.23 -15.73 6.79
N VAL A 108 -2.36 -17.01 7.09
CA VAL A 108 -1.71 -17.60 8.26
C VAL A 108 -0.20 -17.61 8.01
N ARG A 109 0.57 -17.03 8.93
CA ARG A 109 2.04 -17.04 8.85
C ARG A 109 2.62 -18.15 9.72
N VAL A 110 3.55 -18.91 9.15
CA VAL A 110 4.22 -20.04 9.80
C VAL A 110 5.70 -19.71 9.93
N VAL A 111 6.27 -20.01 11.08
CA VAL A 111 7.72 -19.92 11.32
C VAL A 111 8.31 -21.33 11.18
N PRO A 112 9.41 -21.53 10.42
CA PRO A 112 10.10 -22.81 10.33
C PRO A 112 10.49 -23.35 11.71
N SER A 113 10.40 -24.67 11.91
CA SER A 113 10.60 -25.27 13.23
C SER A 113 12.00 -25.04 13.80
N ASP A 114 13.01 -24.97 12.94
CA ASP A 114 14.42 -24.69 13.27
C ASP A 114 14.68 -23.22 13.66
N GLU A 115 13.71 -22.33 13.41
CA GLU A 115 13.76 -20.93 13.83
C GLU A 115 12.97 -20.67 15.13
N ILE A 116 12.45 -21.71 15.78
CA ILE A 116 11.67 -21.59 17.02
C ILE A 116 12.56 -21.95 18.20
N ALA A 117 12.62 -21.08 19.20
CA ALA A 117 13.35 -21.38 20.43
C ALA A 117 12.61 -22.43 21.28
N GLU A 118 13.38 -23.34 21.87
CA GLU A 118 12.82 -24.46 22.63
C GLU A 118 12.64 -24.11 24.11
N SER A 119 13.49 -23.24 24.65
CA SER A 119 13.52 -22.95 26.08
C SER A 119 13.82 -21.48 26.40
N MET A 120 13.69 -21.09 27.67
CA MET A 120 14.15 -19.78 28.14
C MET A 120 15.66 -19.71 28.38
N GLU A 121 16.35 -20.85 28.42
CA GLU A 121 17.82 -20.91 28.61
C GLU A 121 18.55 -20.31 27.40
N ASP A 122 17.89 -20.30 26.25
CA ASP A 122 18.37 -19.69 25.00
C ASP A 122 18.36 -18.15 25.05
N ALA A 123 17.74 -17.54 26.08
CA ALA A 123 17.56 -16.09 26.15
C ALA A 123 18.79 -15.36 26.72
N ASP A 124 19.25 -14.30 26.05
CA ASP A 124 20.24 -13.36 26.59
C ASP A 124 19.54 -12.07 27.06
N PRO A 125 19.32 -11.89 28.38
CA PRO A 125 18.64 -10.73 28.92
C PRO A 125 19.55 -9.50 29.08
N ARG A 126 20.82 -9.59 28.69
CA ARG A 126 21.74 -8.45 28.78
C ARG A 126 21.29 -7.34 27.83
N HIS A 127 21.39 -6.11 28.32
CA HIS A 127 21.08 -4.91 27.55
C HIS A 127 22.00 -3.76 27.99
N ALA A 128 22.26 -2.80 27.11
CA ALA A 128 22.96 -1.57 27.46
C ALA A 128 22.12 -0.68 28.40
N ILE A 129 22.67 0.43 28.90
CA ILE A 129 21.87 1.43 29.63
C ILE A 129 20.79 1.94 28.67
N LEU A 130 19.53 1.68 29.01
CA LEU A 130 18.39 2.06 28.19
C LEU A 130 17.81 3.38 28.70
N ASP A 131 17.30 4.17 27.76
CA ASP A 131 16.38 5.25 28.09
C ASP A 131 15.04 4.68 28.60
N ARG A 132 14.10 5.59 28.89
CA ARG A 132 12.78 5.20 29.42
C ARG A 132 12.02 4.28 28.45
N GLU A 133 12.12 4.53 27.15
CA GLU A 133 11.43 3.76 26.13
C GLU A 133 12.02 2.35 25.99
N GLY A 134 13.35 2.24 25.92
CA GLY A 134 14.05 0.96 25.88
C GLY A 134 13.74 0.12 27.12
N GLY A 135 13.69 0.74 28.31
CA GLY A 135 13.29 0.04 29.55
C GLY A 135 11.85 -0.51 29.49
N ALA A 136 10.92 0.22 28.87
CA ALA A 136 9.55 -0.25 28.67
C ALA A 136 9.49 -1.44 27.69
N LEU A 137 10.24 -1.36 26.58
CA LEU A 137 10.35 -2.45 25.60
C LEU A 137 11.00 -3.71 26.19
N PHE A 138 12.02 -3.54 27.04
CA PHE A 138 12.63 -4.65 27.77
C PHE A 138 11.63 -5.35 28.69
N SER A 139 10.75 -4.59 29.35
CA SER A 139 9.65 -5.15 30.15
C SER A 139 8.68 -5.95 29.28
N CYS A 140 8.31 -5.45 28.09
CA CYS A 140 7.47 -6.18 27.14
C CYS A 140 8.11 -7.51 26.71
N TRP A 141 9.39 -7.46 26.32
CA TRP A 141 10.16 -8.64 25.92
C TRP A 141 10.25 -9.69 27.03
N LYS A 142 10.59 -9.28 28.26
CA LYS A 142 10.61 -10.20 29.42
C LYS A 142 9.26 -10.83 29.70
N LYS A 143 8.17 -10.05 29.65
CA LYS A 143 6.81 -10.58 29.85
C LYS A 143 6.44 -11.60 28.78
N MET A 144 6.83 -11.35 27.52
CA MET A 144 6.64 -12.28 26.42
C MET A 144 7.37 -13.61 26.66
N LEU A 145 8.66 -13.57 27.00
CA LEU A 145 9.41 -14.79 27.32
C LEU A 145 8.82 -15.54 28.51
N ASN A 146 8.50 -14.81 29.59
CA ASN A 146 7.97 -15.40 30.80
C ASN A 146 6.65 -16.16 30.56
N ARG A 147 5.71 -15.61 29.78
CA ARG A 147 4.45 -16.32 29.47
C ARG A 147 4.64 -17.52 28.53
N CYS A 148 5.69 -17.53 27.72
CA CYS A 148 5.96 -18.62 26.76
C CYS A 148 6.74 -19.79 27.39
N TYR A 149 7.64 -19.53 28.34
CA TYR A 149 8.59 -20.54 28.81
C TYR A 149 8.62 -20.76 30.33
N ASN A 150 8.07 -19.86 31.14
CA ASN A 150 8.04 -20.06 32.60
C ASN A 150 6.75 -20.78 33.01
N GLU A 151 6.85 -22.08 33.34
CA GLU A 151 5.70 -22.90 33.77
C GLU A 151 5.00 -22.38 35.02
N SER A 152 5.71 -21.62 35.87
CA SER A 152 5.14 -21.01 37.08
C SER A 152 4.39 -19.70 36.79
N ALA A 153 4.43 -19.18 35.56
CA ALA A 153 3.70 -17.96 35.20
C ALA A 153 2.19 -18.22 35.18
N HIS A 154 1.41 -17.31 35.76
CA HIS A 154 -0.06 -17.42 35.85
C HIS A 154 -0.77 -17.58 34.49
N ASN A 155 -0.15 -17.12 33.41
CA ASN A 155 -0.67 -17.19 32.04
C ASN A 155 0.01 -18.26 31.18
N PHE A 156 0.94 -19.06 31.72
CA PHE A 156 1.65 -20.08 30.95
C PHE A 156 0.72 -21.05 30.22
N GLY A 157 -0.34 -21.54 30.88
CA GLY A 157 -1.29 -22.47 30.27
C GLY A 157 -1.99 -21.93 29.02
N MET A 158 -2.14 -20.61 28.88
CA MET A 158 -2.72 -19.96 27.69
C MET A 158 -1.70 -19.73 26.58
N TYR A 159 -0.41 -19.70 26.92
CA TYR A 159 0.70 -19.42 26.02
C TYR A 159 1.61 -20.63 25.88
N GLY A 160 2.66 -20.75 26.71
CA GLY A 160 3.62 -21.85 26.63
C GLY A 160 2.98 -23.24 26.64
N GLY A 161 2.01 -23.46 27.52
CA GLY A 161 1.24 -24.72 27.61
C GLY A 161 0.33 -24.98 26.40
N ALA A 162 -0.03 -23.94 25.64
CA ALA A 162 -0.79 -24.04 24.38
C ALA A 162 0.12 -24.18 23.14
N GLY A 163 1.44 -24.28 23.34
CA GLY A 163 2.45 -24.37 22.29
C GLY A 163 2.86 -23.02 21.69
N VAL A 164 2.59 -21.90 22.39
CA VAL A 164 3.09 -20.59 21.96
C VAL A 164 4.59 -20.49 22.27
N ARG A 165 5.36 -20.01 21.30
CA ARG A 165 6.82 -19.88 21.37
C ARG A 165 7.30 -18.54 20.82
N VAL A 166 8.60 -18.31 20.87
CA VAL A 166 9.30 -17.13 20.35
C VAL A 166 10.36 -17.61 19.36
N CYS A 167 10.59 -16.87 18.27
CA CYS A 167 11.66 -17.23 17.34
C CYS A 167 13.05 -17.07 17.98
N THR A 168 14.02 -17.84 17.51
CA THR A 168 15.41 -17.82 18.00
C THR A 168 16.02 -16.42 17.94
N ARG A 169 15.74 -15.66 16.87
CA ARG A 169 16.20 -14.27 16.72
C ARG A 169 15.78 -13.38 17.89
N TRP A 170 14.53 -13.49 18.36
CA TRP A 170 13.98 -12.69 19.47
C TRP A 170 14.34 -13.21 20.86
N MET A 171 15.21 -14.22 20.96
CA MET A 171 15.77 -14.65 22.24
C MET A 171 16.86 -13.71 22.77
N THR A 172 17.32 -12.74 21.97
CA THR A 172 18.15 -11.63 22.47
C THR A 172 17.35 -10.33 22.48
N PHE A 173 17.52 -9.53 23.54
CA PHE A 173 16.82 -8.25 23.62
C PHE A 173 17.27 -7.28 22.53
N GLU A 174 18.53 -7.31 22.12
CA GLU A 174 19.07 -6.45 21.06
C GLU A 174 18.36 -6.65 19.72
N ASN A 175 18.19 -7.90 19.30
CA ASN A 175 17.47 -8.22 18.06
C ASN A 175 15.99 -7.87 18.17
N TYR A 176 15.35 -8.18 19.31
CA TYR A 176 13.97 -7.76 19.56
C TYR A 176 13.84 -6.23 19.44
N LEU A 177 14.75 -5.46 20.05
CA LEU A 177 14.73 -4.01 20.02
C LEU A 177 14.94 -3.46 18.60
N ALA A 178 15.80 -4.10 17.81
CA ALA A 178 16.03 -3.73 16.41
C ALA A 178 14.76 -3.91 15.55
N ASP A 179 13.95 -4.93 15.83
CA ASP A 179 12.79 -5.27 15.00
C ASP A 179 11.49 -4.63 15.51
N VAL A 180 11.28 -4.54 16.83
CA VAL A 180 9.96 -4.29 17.45
C VAL A 180 9.36 -2.92 17.09
N LYS A 181 10.20 -1.94 16.77
CA LYS A 181 9.78 -0.60 16.34
C LYS A 181 9.40 -0.54 14.85
N GLY A 182 9.84 -1.52 14.06
CA GLY A 182 9.42 -1.70 12.67
C GLY A 182 8.10 -2.46 12.54
N LEU A 183 7.58 -3.03 13.64
CA LEU A 183 6.28 -3.70 13.63
C LEU A 183 5.16 -2.71 13.39
N LEU A 184 4.10 -3.20 12.74
CA LEU A 184 2.94 -2.39 12.44
C LEU A 184 2.27 -1.84 13.72
N ASN A 185 1.78 -0.60 13.62
CA ASN A 185 1.19 0.21 14.70
C ASN A 185 2.16 0.62 15.82
N TRP A 186 3.48 0.56 15.60
CA TRP A 186 4.46 1.12 16.55
C TRP A 186 4.19 2.59 16.87
N ASP A 187 3.81 3.40 15.88
CA ASP A 187 3.49 4.81 16.05
C ASP A 187 2.32 5.04 17.03
N LYS A 188 1.34 4.13 17.04
CA LYS A 188 0.22 4.14 17.98
C LYS A 188 0.65 3.68 19.36
N LYS A 189 1.42 2.58 19.43
CA LYS A 189 2.01 2.08 20.68
C LYS A 189 2.86 3.13 21.39
N ALA A 190 3.68 3.86 20.65
CA ALA A 190 4.53 4.92 21.18
C ALA A 190 3.72 6.07 21.80
N LYS A 191 2.49 6.32 21.30
CA LYS A 191 1.55 7.32 21.82
C LYS A 191 0.69 6.80 22.97
N ASP A 192 0.30 5.53 22.94
CA ASP A 192 -0.53 4.88 23.94
C ASP A 192 0.02 3.49 24.30
N TRP A 193 0.82 3.46 25.37
CA TRP A 193 1.43 2.23 25.87
C TRP A 193 0.42 1.26 26.48
N SER A 194 -0.75 1.73 26.92
CA SER A 194 -1.79 0.91 27.57
C SER A 194 -2.80 0.33 26.59
N GLY A 195 -3.09 1.04 25.50
CA GLY A 195 -4.08 0.64 24.51
C GLY A 195 -3.57 -0.33 23.45
N PHE A 196 -2.26 -0.61 23.41
CA PHE A 196 -1.65 -1.49 22.41
C PHE A 196 -0.76 -2.56 23.05
N GLU A 197 -0.90 -3.80 22.56
CA GLU A 197 -0.13 -4.96 23.02
C GLU A 197 0.50 -5.73 21.87
N LEU A 198 1.58 -6.44 22.19
CA LEU A 198 2.32 -7.25 21.23
C LEU A 198 1.58 -8.55 20.98
N ASP A 199 1.10 -8.75 19.75
CA ASP A 199 0.23 -9.86 19.41
C ASP A 199 0.64 -10.58 18.12
N LYS A 200 0.68 -11.92 18.20
CA LYS A 200 1.01 -12.84 17.11
C LYS A 200 -0.22 -13.45 16.45
N ASP A 201 -1.33 -13.46 17.18
CA ASP A 201 -2.55 -14.15 16.79
C ASP A 201 -3.18 -13.41 15.60
N TYR A 202 -2.88 -12.13 15.38
CA TYR A 202 -3.23 -11.40 14.16
C TYR A 202 -3.05 -12.24 12.87
N TYR A 203 -1.89 -12.88 12.70
CA TYR A 203 -1.58 -13.76 11.56
C TYR A 203 -1.86 -15.23 11.80
N GLY A 204 -2.65 -15.58 12.83
CA GLY A 204 -2.95 -16.98 13.17
C GLY A 204 -1.73 -17.82 13.58
N SER A 205 -0.63 -17.17 13.96
CA SER A 205 0.62 -17.84 14.31
C SER A 205 0.69 -18.21 15.80
N LYS A 206 1.41 -19.28 16.13
CA LYS A 206 1.77 -19.63 17.50
C LYS A 206 3.16 -19.13 17.90
N VAL A 207 3.87 -18.42 17.04
CA VAL A 207 5.24 -17.98 17.30
C VAL A 207 5.28 -16.46 17.32
N TYR A 208 5.96 -15.87 18.30
CA TYR A 208 6.35 -14.46 18.27
C TYR A 208 7.62 -14.29 17.43
N SER A 209 7.52 -13.60 16.31
CA SER A 209 8.64 -13.20 15.44
C SER A 209 8.36 -11.85 14.77
N PRO A 210 9.36 -11.23 14.11
CA PRO A 210 9.14 -10.01 13.32
C PRO A 210 8.01 -10.17 12.29
N ASP A 211 7.93 -11.34 11.66
CA ASP A 211 6.97 -11.59 10.58
C ASP A 211 5.60 -12.01 11.09
N THR A 212 5.49 -12.51 12.31
CA THR A 212 4.21 -13.02 12.82
C THR A 212 3.57 -12.12 13.85
N THR A 213 4.16 -10.96 14.15
CA THR A 213 3.74 -10.12 15.28
C THR A 213 3.44 -8.69 14.85
N ILE A 214 2.46 -8.06 15.51
CA ILE A 214 2.15 -6.62 15.38
C ILE A 214 1.89 -6.00 16.75
N TRP A 215 1.79 -4.66 16.80
CA TRP A 215 1.13 -3.97 17.90
C TRP A 215 -0.37 -3.92 17.63
N LEU A 216 -1.17 -4.66 18.40
CA LEU A 216 -2.62 -4.73 18.24
C LEU A 216 -3.31 -3.92 19.33
N GLY A 217 -4.38 -3.20 18.98
CA GLY A 217 -5.19 -2.50 19.96
C GLY A 217 -5.86 -3.50 20.92
N THR A 218 -5.82 -3.26 22.22
CA THR A 218 -6.36 -4.17 23.24
C THR A 218 -7.84 -4.47 23.00
N ASP A 219 -8.63 -3.45 22.63
CA ASP A 219 -10.04 -3.60 22.30
C ASP A 219 -10.27 -4.45 21.05
N GLU A 220 -9.39 -4.31 20.05
CA GLU A 220 -9.41 -5.14 18.85
C GLU A 220 -9.03 -6.58 19.16
N ASN A 221 -8.02 -6.81 20.01
CA ASN A 221 -7.64 -8.17 20.41
C ASN A 221 -8.81 -8.89 21.10
N ASN A 222 -9.55 -8.17 21.95
CA ASN A 222 -10.75 -8.68 22.61
C ASN A 222 -11.90 -9.04 21.65
N LEU A 223 -11.88 -8.55 20.41
CA LEU A 223 -12.86 -8.95 19.39
C LEU A 223 -12.63 -10.37 18.89
N TYR A 224 -11.43 -10.95 18.95
CA TYR A 224 -11.15 -12.27 18.36
C TYR A 224 -11.11 -13.40 19.39
N THR A 225 -12.10 -13.42 20.28
CA THR A 225 -12.27 -14.48 21.27
C THR A 225 -13.16 -15.61 20.75
N LYS A 226 -13.15 -16.77 21.40
CA LYS A 226 -14.04 -17.91 21.07
C LYS A 226 -15.54 -17.55 21.03
N SER A 227 -15.93 -16.47 21.71
CA SER A 227 -17.29 -15.93 21.75
C SER A 227 -17.67 -15.01 20.59
N SER A 228 -16.70 -14.56 19.80
CA SER A 228 -16.89 -13.65 18.67
C SER A 228 -16.59 -14.39 17.37
N ARG A 229 -17.62 -15.07 16.84
CA ARG A 229 -17.53 -15.76 15.56
C ARG A 229 -18.03 -14.81 14.48
N PRO A 230 -17.20 -14.47 13.47
CA PRO A 230 -17.64 -13.65 12.36
C PRO A 230 -18.86 -14.28 11.67
N PHE A 231 -19.78 -13.45 11.22
CA PHE A 231 -20.96 -13.90 10.51
C PHE A 231 -21.30 -12.94 9.37
N SER A 232 -21.88 -13.47 8.31
CA SER A 232 -22.38 -12.67 7.20
C SER A 232 -23.87 -12.42 7.27
N VAL A 233 -24.26 -11.32 6.65
CA VAL A 233 -25.63 -10.99 6.28
C VAL A 233 -25.64 -10.81 4.78
N THR A 234 -26.49 -11.58 4.09
CA THR A 234 -26.73 -11.44 2.65
C THR A 234 -28.11 -10.83 2.47
N ASP A 235 -28.18 -9.69 1.78
CA ASP A 235 -29.46 -9.02 1.50
C ASP A 235 -30.20 -9.65 0.31
N GLU A 236 -31.40 -9.12 -0.01
CA GLU A 236 -32.25 -9.62 -1.10
C GLU A 236 -31.63 -9.45 -2.50
N ALA A 237 -30.71 -8.49 -2.67
CA ALA A 237 -29.98 -8.27 -3.91
C ALA A 237 -28.75 -9.18 -4.04
N GLY A 238 -28.51 -10.05 -3.06
CA GLY A 238 -27.35 -10.95 -3.01
C GLY A 238 -26.07 -10.27 -2.51
N LYS A 239 -26.15 -9.03 -2.01
CA LYS A 239 -24.98 -8.34 -1.46
C LYS A 239 -24.67 -8.92 -0.08
N LYS A 240 -23.46 -9.47 0.05
CA LYS A 240 -22.95 -10.07 1.29
C LYS A 240 -22.10 -9.06 2.07
N GLU A 241 -22.36 -8.94 3.37
CA GLU A 241 -21.56 -8.16 4.31
C GLU A 241 -21.19 -9.00 5.53
N ILE A 242 -19.98 -8.84 6.07
CA ILE A 242 -19.46 -9.63 7.20
C ILE A 242 -19.31 -8.76 8.44
N PHE A 243 -19.70 -9.30 9.59
CA PHE A 243 -19.66 -8.69 10.92
C PHE A 243 -18.85 -9.54 11.89
N LEU A 244 -18.08 -8.92 12.79
CA LEU A 244 -17.30 -9.61 13.83
C LEU A 244 -18.04 -9.77 15.15
N SER A 245 -19.02 -8.92 15.43
CA SER A 245 -19.79 -8.99 16.68
C SER A 245 -21.25 -8.65 16.47
N LEU A 246 -22.10 -9.18 17.34
CA LEU A 246 -23.53 -8.84 17.34
C LEU A 246 -23.76 -7.36 17.64
N SER A 247 -22.89 -6.70 18.42
CA SER A 247 -22.99 -5.26 18.69
C SER A 247 -22.72 -4.41 17.45
N GLN A 248 -21.76 -4.82 16.62
CA GLN A 248 -21.48 -4.16 15.35
C GLN A 248 -22.68 -4.26 14.41
N ALA A 249 -23.21 -5.47 14.24
CA ALA A 249 -24.39 -5.72 13.41
C ALA A 249 -25.65 -5.03 13.94
N GLU A 250 -25.86 -4.96 15.25
CA GLU A 250 -27.02 -4.27 15.83
C GLU A 250 -27.02 -2.78 15.47
N ARG A 251 -25.87 -2.10 15.60
CA ARG A 251 -25.76 -0.69 15.22
C ARG A 251 -26.01 -0.46 13.73
N LYS A 252 -25.40 -1.29 12.88
CA LYS A 252 -25.42 -1.09 11.42
C LYS A 252 -26.76 -1.51 10.80
N LEU A 253 -27.26 -2.67 11.18
CA LEU A 253 -28.48 -3.26 10.63
C LEU A 253 -29.74 -2.78 11.36
N ARG A 254 -29.59 -2.13 12.53
CA ARG A 254 -30.68 -1.75 13.44
C ARG A 254 -31.55 -2.95 13.83
N VAL A 255 -30.93 -4.14 13.91
CA VAL A 255 -31.58 -5.38 14.35
C VAL A 255 -31.15 -5.66 15.80
N PRO A 256 -32.08 -5.83 16.76
CA PRO A 256 -31.71 -6.04 18.14
C PRO A 256 -30.78 -7.24 18.34
N ARG A 257 -29.79 -7.11 19.22
CA ARG A 257 -28.77 -8.14 19.49
C ARG A 257 -29.37 -9.50 19.85
N ALA A 258 -30.46 -9.53 20.62
CA ALA A 258 -31.18 -10.76 20.96
C ALA A 258 -31.78 -11.45 19.71
N THR A 259 -32.23 -10.67 18.73
CA THR A 259 -32.73 -11.19 17.45
C THR A 259 -31.59 -11.73 16.61
N LEU A 260 -30.49 -11.00 16.48
CA LEU A 260 -29.29 -11.46 15.76
C LEU A 260 -28.75 -12.77 16.35
N SER A 261 -28.64 -12.85 17.68
CA SER A 261 -28.24 -14.06 18.38
C SER A 261 -29.15 -15.24 18.05
N ARG A 262 -30.47 -15.04 18.06
CA ARG A 262 -31.45 -16.07 17.70
C ARG A 262 -31.33 -16.51 16.23
N LEU A 263 -31.09 -15.58 15.31
CA LEU A 263 -30.92 -15.87 13.88
C LEU A 263 -29.63 -16.63 13.58
N LEU A 264 -28.60 -16.45 14.41
CA LEU A 264 -27.28 -17.07 14.29
C LEU A 264 -27.10 -18.31 15.16
N ASN A 265 -28.07 -18.67 16.01
CA ASN A 265 -27.98 -19.89 16.79
C ASN A 265 -27.93 -21.09 15.85
N ASP A 266 -26.76 -21.75 15.79
CA ASP A 266 -26.65 -23.11 15.27
C ASP A 266 -27.39 -24.05 16.22
N ASP A 267 -28.20 -24.95 15.66
CA ASP A 267 -28.59 -26.18 16.32
C ASP A 267 -27.33 -26.98 16.64
N ASN A 268 -26.67 -26.74 17.77
CA ASN A 268 -25.76 -27.71 18.39
C ASN A 268 -25.28 -27.27 19.79
N LYS A 269 -26.06 -27.67 20.80
CA LYS A 269 -25.49 -28.30 22.00
C LYS A 269 -26.26 -29.60 22.23
N ASN A 270 -25.60 -30.73 21.93
CA ASN A 270 -25.98 -32.09 22.35
C ASN A 270 -27.22 -32.75 21.72
N GLY A 271 -27.48 -32.61 20.42
CA GLY A 271 -28.35 -33.57 19.69
C GLY A 271 -29.78 -33.77 20.20
N GLN A 272 -30.26 -32.91 21.11
CA GLN A 272 -31.62 -32.91 21.64
C GLN A 272 -32.02 -31.49 21.99
N SER A 273 -32.80 -30.82 21.11
CA SER A 273 -33.69 -29.73 21.53
C SER A 273 -34.84 -29.50 20.54
N GLY A 274 -36.01 -30.00 20.88
CA GLY A 274 -37.14 -29.21 21.40
C GLY A 274 -37.65 -27.91 20.76
N LEU A 275 -37.07 -27.34 19.69
CA LEU A 275 -37.62 -26.13 19.06
C LEU A 275 -37.58 -26.26 17.52
N LYS A 276 -38.78 -26.30 16.91
CA LYS A 276 -38.95 -26.30 15.46
C LYS A 276 -38.75 -24.88 14.90
N GLY A 277 -37.73 -24.68 14.06
CA GLY A 277 -37.69 -23.54 13.12
C GLY A 277 -36.30 -23.08 12.72
N ASN A 278 -35.87 -23.43 11.50
CA ASN A 278 -34.64 -22.98 10.83
C ASN A 278 -34.72 -21.50 10.35
N ASN A 279 -35.15 -20.57 11.21
CA ASN A 279 -35.28 -19.16 10.82
C ASN A 279 -33.92 -18.45 10.85
N ARG A 280 -33.06 -18.77 9.86
CA ARG A 280 -31.80 -18.06 9.57
C ARG A 280 -32.02 -16.79 8.73
N SER A 281 -33.27 -16.34 8.62
CA SER A 281 -33.64 -15.21 7.77
C SER A 281 -34.58 -14.23 8.45
N LYS A 282 -34.46 -12.96 8.07
CA LYS A 282 -35.36 -11.87 8.47
C LYS A 282 -35.53 -10.91 7.31
N SER A 283 -36.76 -10.71 6.85
CA SER A 283 -37.08 -9.79 5.75
C SER A 283 -36.20 -10.03 4.52
N GLY A 284 -36.15 -11.28 4.05
CA GLY A 284 -35.33 -11.69 2.89
C GLY A 284 -33.82 -11.79 3.14
N TRP A 285 -33.30 -11.24 4.24
CA TRP A 285 -31.87 -11.33 4.57
C TRP A 285 -31.51 -12.66 5.19
N VAL A 286 -30.34 -13.20 4.86
CA VAL A 286 -29.82 -14.48 5.35
C VAL A 286 -28.60 -14.26 6.24
N PHE A 287 -28.58 -14.89 7.42
CA PHE A 287 -27.53 -14.76 8.43
C PHE A 287 -26.77 -16.08 8.58
N ARG A 288 -25.43 -16.06 8.52
CA ARG A 288 -24.61 -17.28 8.64
C ARG A 288 -23.28 -17.01 9.32
N TYR A 289 -22.84 -17.90 10.21
CA TYR A 289 -21.44 -17.89 10.64
C TYR A 289 -20.51 -18.13 9.46
N GLU A 290 -19.44 -17.36 9.40
CA GLU A 290 -18.40 -17.49 8.37
C GLU A 290 -17.22 -18.28 8.92
N GLN A 291 -16.51 -18.93 8.01
CA GLN A 291 -15.20 -19.54 8.25
C GLN A 291 -14.19 -18.83 7.35
N PRO A 292 -12.97 -18.56 7.84
CA PRO A 292 -11.95 -17.96 6.99
C PRO A 292 -11.61 -18.93 5.86
N SER A 293 -11.09 -18.40 4.76
CA SER A 293 -10.54 -19.23 3.68
C SER A 293 -9.47 -20.18 4.23
N GLU A 294 -9.31 -21.34 3.60
CA GLU A 294 -8.30 -22.33 4.00
C GLU A 294 -6.90 -21.70 3.99
N GLY A 295 -6.18 -21.77 5.10
CA GLY A 295 -4.87 -21.11 5.26
C GLY A 295 -4.94 -19.62 5.65
N TYR A 296 -6.12 -19.07 5.94
CA TYR A 296 -6.32 -17.68 6.35
C TYR A 296 -7.00 -17.56 7.72
N ASN A 297 -6.98 -16.35 8.26
CA ASN A 297 -7.57 -15.98 9.54
C ASN A 297 -8.41 -14.70 9.38
N PHE A 298 -9.56 -14.60 10.05
CA PHE A 298 -10.41 -13.41 9.97
C PHE A 298 -9.89 -12.28 10.84
N ARG A 299 -9.58 -11.13 10.25
CA ARG A 299 -9.22 -9.92 11.01
C ARG A 299 -10.00 -8.71 10.51
N LEU A 300 -10.11 -7.71 11.37
CA LEU A 300 -10.47 -6.37 10.98
C LEU A 300 -9.33 -5.88 10.10
N SER A 301 -9.73 -5.35 8.97
CA SER A 301 -8.90 -4.60 8.06
C SER A 301 -8.10 -3.59 8.90
N MET A 302 -6.77 -3.53 8.86
CA MET A 302 -5.89 -2.68 9.72
C MET A 302 -6.44 -1.28 10.07
N LEU A 303 -6.07 -0.74 11.23
CA LEU A 303 -6.51 0.59 11.71
C LEU A 303 -6.09 1.75 10.81
N ASP A 304 -5.15 1.53 9.92
CA ASP A 304 -4.53 2.57 9.14
C ASP A 304 -4.43 2.17 7.68
N GLY A 305 -4.51 3.17 6.82
CA GLY A 305 -4.47 3.08 5.37
C GLY A 305 -3.15 2.56 4.78
N ASP A 306 -2.49 1.61 5.44
CA ASP A 306 -1.31 0.90 4.96
C ASP A 306 -1.68 0.02 3.76
N LEU A 307 -1.02 0.27 2.64
CA LEU A 307 -1.23 -0.46 1.39
C LEU A 307 -0.36 -1.73 1.29
N GLY A 308 0.43 -2.04 2.32
CA GLY A 308 1.46 -3.06 2.28
C GLY A 308 2.69 -2.57 1.50
N PRO A 309 3.55 -3.48 1.00
CA PRO A 309 4.85 -3.12 0.44
C PRO A 309 4.72 -2.58 -1.00
N VAL A 310 4.02 -1.45 -1.17
CA VAL A 310 3.86 -0.72 -2.44
C VAL A 310 5.12 0.06 -2.81
N TYR A 311 5.04 0.95 -3.81
CA TYR A 311 6.18 1.66 -4.40
C TYR A 311 7.20 2.22 -3.39
N GLY A 312 6.76 2.92 -2.34
CA GLY A 312 7.68 3.51 -1.36
C GLY A 312 8.54 2.47 -0.67
N SER A 313 7.93 1.40 -0.17
CA SER A 313 8.63 0.27 0.45
C SER A 313 9.61 -0.37 -0.53
N GLN A 314 9.19 -0.63 -1.78
CA GLN A 314 10.08 -1.22 -2.77
C GLN A 314 11.27 -0.31 -3.12
N TRP A 315 11.05 1.00 -3.19
CA TRP A 315 12.10 1.96 -3.56
C TRP A 315 13.12 2.22 -2.45
N ARG A 316 12.69 2.21 -1.19
CA ARG A 316 13.50 2.65 -0.04
C ARG A 316 13.89 1.53 0.93
N SER A 317 13.15 0.42 0.92
CA SER A 317 13.24 -0.64 1.93
C SER A 317 13.06 -2.04 1.33
N TRP A 318 13.60 -2.28 0.13
CA TRP A 318 13.48 -3.58 -0.52
C TRP A 318 14.13 -4.69 0.34
N PRO A 319 13.41 -5.76 0.71
CA PRO A 319 13.92 -6.76 1.64
C PRO A 319 15.03 -7.63 1.02
N THR A 320 16.05 -7.99 1.81
CA THR A 320 17.10 -8.93 1.41
C THR A 320 16.94 -10.28 2.12
N PRO A 321 17.44 -11.40 1.54
CA PRO A 321 17.30 -12.73 2.13
C PRO A 321 17.93 -12.88 3.53
N ASP A 322 18.89 -12.04 3.89
CA ASP A 322 19.57 -11.99 5.18
C ASP A 322 18.86 -11.06 6.20
N GLY A 323 17.66 -10.59 5.89
CA GLY A 323 16.85 -9.73 6.78
C GLY A 323 17.24 -8.25 6.76
N GLY A 324 18.10 -7.84 5.83
CA GLY A 324 18.44 -6.44 5.57
C GLY A 324 17.47 -5.74 4.62
N GLN A 325 17.82 -4.50 4.24
CA GLN A 325 17.04 -3.68 3.31
C GLN A 325 17.94 -2.98 2.28
N ILE A 326 17.41 -2.78 1.08
CA ILE A 326 18.05 -2.03 -0.01
C ILE A 326 17.26 -0.75 -0.28
N ASP A 327 17.92 0.40 -0.06
CA ASP A 327 17.47 1.70 -0.54
C ASP A 327 17.92 1.89 -2.00
N GLN A 328 17.04 1.60 -2.95
CA GLN A 328 17.33 1.68 -4.38
C GLN A 328 17.48 3.14 -4.85
N ILE A 329 16.70 4.07 -4.28
CA ILE A 329 16.77 5.50 -4.66
C ILE A 329 18.09 6.13 -4.20
N ALA A 330 18.48 5.90 -2.94
CA ALA A 330 19.76 6.41 -2.45
C ALA A 330 20.93 5.86 -3.28
N LYS A 331 20.92 4.55 -3.55
CA LYS A 331 21.95 3.89 -4.37
C LYS A 331 22.00 4.43 -5.79
N VAL A 332 20.85 4.68 -6.44
CA VAL A 332 20.86 5.16 -7.84
C VAL A 332 21.34 6.60 -7.94
N VAL A 333 20.94 7.49 -7.02
CA VAL A 333 21.43 8.88 -6.97
C VAL A 333 22.93 8.91 -6.74
N GLU A 334 23.45 8.13 -5.79
CA GLU A 334 24.88 8.02 -5.55
C GLU A 334 25.63 7.43 -6.76
N SER A 335 25.06 6.40 -7.38
CA SER A 335 25.63 5.76 -8.55
C SER A 335 25.74 6.72 -9.74
N ILE A 336 24.74 7.58 -9.97
CA ILE A 336 24.77 8.61 -11.02
C ILE A 336 25.88 9.63 -10.74
N ARG A 337 26.04 10.09 -9.49
CA ARG A 337 27.11 11.03 -9.11
C ARG A 337 28.51 10.44 -9.36
N LYS A 338 28.71 9.17 -9.00
CA LYS A 338 30.04 8.51 -9.04
C LYS A 338 30.37 7.90 -10.40
N ASN A 339 29.37 7.43 -11.13
CA ASN A 339 29.55 6.70 -12.38
C ASN A 339 28.41 6.99 -13.36
N PRO A 340 28.31 8.22 -13.91
CA PRO A 340 27.19 8.65 -14.76
C PRO A 340 27.07 7.85 -16.07
N ASN A 341 28.15 7.23 -16.54
CA ASN A 341 28.16 6.38 -17.74
C ASN A 341 27.64 4.95 -17.46
N GLY A 342 27.17 4.69 -16.23
CA GLY A 342 26.63 3.41 -15.81
C GLY A 342 25.40 3.03 -16.61
N ARG A 343 25.32 1.75 -16.99
CA ARG A 343 24.14 1.15 -17.64
C ARG A 343 23.24 0.39 -16.67
N ARG A 344 23.40 0.67 -15.37
CA ARG A 344 22.76 -0.06 -14.26
C ARG A 344 22.03 0.87 -13.29
N HIS A 345 21.74 2.10 -13.71
CA HIS A 345 20.96 3.04 -12.90
C HIS A 345 19.48 2.67 -12.93
N ILE A 346 19.13 1.56 -12.28
CA ILE A 346 17.80 0.95 -12.33
C ILE A 346 17.20 0.94 -10.93
N VAL A 347 15.90 1.22 -10.86
CA VAL A 347 15.07 1.01 -9.68
C VAL A 347 13.87 0.17 -10.09
N THR A 348 13.57 -0.87 -9.33
CA THR A 348 12.42 -1.77 -9.59
C THR A 348 11.44 -1.74 -8.43
N ALA A 349 10.14 -1.69 -8.75
CA ALA A 349 9.06 -1.93 -7.80
C ALA A 349 8.49 -3.35 -7.94
N TRP A 350 8.90 -4.09 -8.97
CA TRP A 350 8.38 -5.44 -9.22
C TRP A 350 9.14 -6.47 -8.39
N ASN A 351 8.61 -6.80 -7.21
CA ASN A 351 9.14 -7.85 -6.34
C ASN A 351 8.32 -9.15 -6.48
N PRO A 352 8.82 -10.18 -7.20
CA PRO A 352 8.10 -11.44 -7.38
C PRO A 352 7.77 -12.17 -6.07
N ALA A 353 8.50 -11.92 -4.98
CA ALA A 353 8.24 -12.55 -3.68
C ALA A 353 7.03 -11.94 -2.95
N GLU A 354 6.68 -10.68 -3.26
CA GLU A 354 5.65 -9.93 -2.53
C GLU A 354 4.47 -9.49 -3.41
N VAL A 355 4.63 -9.49 -4.74
CA VAL A 355 3.69 -8.87 -5.68
C VAL A 355 2.24 -9.35 -5.51
N ASP A 356 2.03 -10.63 -5.23
CA ASP A 356 0.69 -11.22 -5.04
C ASP A 356 0.02 -10.80 -3.73
N SER A 357 0.79 -10.29 -2.77
CA SER A 357 0.31 -9.82 -1.46
C SER A 357 0.04 -8.32 -1.40
N MET A 358 0.44 -7.56 -2.42
CA MET A 358 0.27 -6.11 -2.48
C MET A 358 -1.19 -5.71 -2.70
N ALA A 359 -1.64 -4.60 -2.09
CA ALA A 359 -3.01 -4.09 -2.30
C ALA A 359 -3.30 -3.79 -3.78
N LEU A 360 -2.29 -3.32 -4.50
CA LEU A 360 -2.27 -3.21 -5.95
C LEU A 360 -0.84 -3.51 -6.45
N PRO A 361 -0.64 -4.56 -7.26
CA PRO A 361 0.65 -4.81 -7.88
C PRO A 361 1.13 -3.60 -8.69
N PRO A 362 2.40 -3.17 -8.56
CA PRO A 362 2.95 -2.00 -9.24
C PRO A 362 2.66 -1.98 -10.73
N CYS A 363 1.96 -0.95 -11.20
CA CYS A 363 1.79 -0.69 -12.63
C CYS A 363 3.11 -0.21 -13.25
N HIS A 364 3.88 0.59 -12.52
CA HIS A 364 5.24 1.00 -12.88
C HIS A 364 6.22 -0.05 -12.37
N ALA A 365 6.63 -0.96 -13.24
CA ALA A 365 7.40 -2.13 -12.81
C ALA A 365 8.85 -1.76 -12.47
N PHE A 366 9.50 -0.98 -13.33
CA PHE A 366 10.85 -0.46 -13.12
C PHE A 366 11.12 0.77 -13.99
N PHE A 367 12.16 1.52 -13.64
CA PHE A 367 12.67 2.63 -14.45
C PHE A 367 14.20 2.66 -14.44
N GLN A 368 14.76 3.24 -15.50
CA GLN A 368 16.19 3.35 -15.73
C GLN A 368 16.58 4.79 -16.02
N PHE A 369 17.63 5.28 -15.37
CA PHE A 369 18.27 6.55 -15.72
C PHE A 369 19.40 6.36 -16.73
N TYR A 370 19.64 7.41 -17.51
CA TYR A 370 20.72 7.53 -18.46
C TYR A 370 21.30 8.95 -18.40
N VAL A 371 22.62 9.09 -18.42
CA VAL A 371 23.28 10.40 -18.51
C VAL A 371 23.93 10.53 -19.89
N ALA A 372 23.45 11.49 -20.68
CA ALA A 372 24.17 11.93 -21.86
C ALA A 372 25.32 12.85 -21.43
N PRO A 373 26.55 12.66 -21.94
CA PRO A 373 27.65 13.55 -21.62
C PRO A 373 27.36 14.97 -22.12
N GLY A 374 27.77 15.96 -21.34
CA GLY A 374 27.73 17.35 -21.75
C GLY A 374 28.74 17.64 -22.86
N VAL A 375 28.49 18.71 -23.63
CA VAL A 375 29.37 19.17 -24.72
C VAL A 375 29.90 20.55 -24.34
N ASP A 376 31.16 20.84 -24.64
CA ASP A 376 31.80 22.15 -24.45
C ASP A 376 31.67 22.74 -23.04
N GLY A 377 31.78 21.89 -22.01
CA GLY A 377 31.71 22.30 -20.60
C GLY A 377 30.30 22.47 -20.04
N ALA A 378 29.25 22.23 -20.83
CA ALA A 378 27.88 22.14 -20.33
C ALA A 378 27.71 20.91 -19.40
N PRO A 379 26.79 20.96 -18.42
CA PRO A 379 26.41 19.79 -17.63
C PRO A 379 25.93 18.63 -18.52
N GLY A 380 26.12 17.40 -18.03
CA GLY A 380 25.48 16.23 -18.65
C GLY A 380 23.96 16.30 -18.51
N LYS A 381 23.23 15.58 -19.38
CA LYS A 381 21.77 15.55 -19.37
C LYS A 381 21.23 14.23 -18.86
N LEU A 382 20.45 14.27 -17.78
CA LEU A 382 19.79 13.11 -17.19
C LEU A 382 18.46 12.82 -17.88
N SER A 383 18.32 11.61 -18.40
CA SER A 383 17.06 11.07 -18.93
C SER A 383 16.56 9.92 -18.05
N CYS A 384 15.25 9.68 -18.07
CA CYS A 384 14.61 8.59 -17.35
C CYS A 384 13.69 7.81 -18.30
N GLN A 385 13.82 6.49 -18.32
CA GLN A 385 12.90 5.59 -19.02
C GLN A 385 12.09 4.77 -18.03
N LEU A 386 10.77 4.89 -18.09
CA LEU A 386 9.83 4.07 -17.32
C LEU A 386 9.32 2.89 -18.15
N TYR A 387 9.24 1.71 -17.56
CA TYR A 387 8.42 0.60 -18.03
C TYR A 387 7.17 0.43 -17.15
N GLN A 388 6.01 0.70 -17.74
CA GLN A 388 4.69 0.59 -17.12
C GLN A 388 3.94 -0.61 -17.72
N ARG A 389 3.81 -1.72 -16.98
CA ARG A 389 3.21 -2.96 -17.49
C ARG A 389 1.72 -2.84 -17.85
N SER A 390 1.01 -1.88 -17.24
CA SER A 390 -0.44 -1.70 -17.32
C SER A 390 -0.75 -0.21 -17.20
N ALA A 391 -1.41 0.35 -18.21
CA ALA A 391 -1.54 1.78 -18.39
C ALA A 391 -2.96 2.17 -18.77
N ASP A 392 -3.71 2.64 -17.75
CA ASP A 392 -4.96 3.36 -17.97
C ASP A 392 -4.65 4.71 -18.61
N MET A 393 -4.93 4.81 -19.91
CA MET A 393 -4.64 5.99 -20.71
C MET A 393 -5.43 7.20 -20.24
N PHE A 394 -6.66 7.05 -19.75
CA PHE A 394 -7.48 8.22 -19.44
C PHE A 394 -7.19 8.75 -18.04
N LEU A 395 -7.21 7.94 -16.98
CA LEU A 395 -7.00 8.45 -15.63
C LEU A 395 -5.54 8.38 -15.20
N GLY A 396 -4.84 7.28 -15.47
CA GLY A 396 -3.53 6.98 -14.89
C GLY A 396 -2.35 7.66 -15.59
N VAL A 397 -2.22 7.45 -16.90
CA VAL A 397 -1.04 7.88 -17.67
C VAL A 397 -0.73 9.38 -17.55
N PRO A 398 -1.71 10.32 -17.56
CA PRO A 398 -1.43 11.74 -17.33
C PRO A 398 -0.72 12.03 -15.99
N PHE A 399 -1.10 11.34 -14.92
CA PHE A 399 -0.43 11.46 -13.62
C PHE A 399 0.96 10.84 -13.66
N ASN A 400 1.11 9.70 -14.33
CA ASN A 400 2.37 8.97 -14.38
C ASN A 400 3.45 9.72 -15.17
N ILE A 401 3.08 10.35 -16.29
CA ILE A 401 4.00 11.19 -17.07
C ILE A 401 4.56 12.32 -16.20
N ALA A 402 3.69 13.08 -15.55
CA ALA A 402 4.09 14.20 -14.71
C ALA A 402 4.92 13.75 -13.48
N SER A 403 4.57 12.61 -12.86
CA SER A 403 5.27 12.06 -11.70
C SER A 403 6.73 11.69 -12.03
N TYR A 404 6.96 10.94 -13.11
CA TYR A 404 8.32 10.54 -13.49
C TYR A 404 9.12 11.67 -14.15
N ALA A 405 8.46 12.63 -14.80
CA ALA A 405 9.10 13.87 -15.19
C ALA A 405 9.62 14.62 -13.95
N LEU A 406 8.78 14.80 -12.91
CA LEU A 406 9.20 15.45 -11.66
C LEU A 406 10.36 14.71 -11.00
N LEU A 407 10.30 13.37 -10.90
CA LEU A 407 11.40 12.57 -10.38
C LEU A 407 12.69 12.79 -11.18
N THR A 408 12.61 12.89 -12.49
CA THR A 408 13.78 13.14 -13.36
C THR A 408 14.38 14.51 -13.06
N HIS A 409 13.56 15.55 -12.92
CA HIS A 409 14.05 16.88 -12.52
C HIS A 409 14.70 16.87 -11.13
N MET A 410 14.09 16.19 -10.15
CA MET A 410 14.64 16.07 -8.79
C MET A 410 16.00 15.38 -8.79
N VAL A 411 16.14 14.24 -9.48
CA VAL A 411 17.41 13.51 -9.56
C VAL A 411 18.46 14.32 -10.33
N ALA A 412 18.08 14.99 -11.43
CA ALA A 412 18.99 15.86 -12.18
C ALA A 412 19.56 16.98 -11.29
N GLN A 413 18.69 17.69 -10.56
CA GLN A 413 19.11 18.74 -9.63
C GLN A 413 20.02 18.21 -8.51
N GLN A 414 19.67 17.05 -7.93
CA GLN A 414 20.47 16.40 -6.88
C GLN A 414 21.83 15.88 -7.36
N THR A 415 22.01 15.71 -8.67
CA THR A 415 23.24 15.17 -9.27
C THR A 415 24.02 16.23 -10.04
N GLY A 416 23.57 17.49 -10.06
CA GLY A 416 24.21 18.59 -10.77
C GLY A 416 24.15 18.45 -12.30
N LEU A 417 23.10 17.79 -12.80
CA LEU A 417 22.86 17.55 -14.22
C LEU A 417 21.71 18.40 -14.73
N ASP A 418 21.73 18.69 -16.03
CA ASP A 418 20.57 19.22 -16.73
C ASP A 418 19.56 18.09 -17.03
N VAL A 419 18.31 18.44 -17.35
CA VAL A 419 17.33 17.44 -17.80
C VAL A 419 17.48 17.13 -19.29
N GLY A 420 17.34 15.85 -19.63
CA GLY A 420 17.22 15.34 -20.99
C GLY A 420 15.76 14.97 -21.28
N GLU A 421 15.52 13.68 -21.50
CA GLU A 421 14.20 13.19 -21.88
C GLU A 421 13.55 12.33 -20.79
N PHE A 422 12.23 12.40 -20.70
CA PHE A 422 11.43 11.34 -20.10
C PHE A 422 10.88 10.43 -21.21
N ILE A 423 11.19 9.13 -21.11
CA ILE A 423 10.75 8.10 -22.04
C ILE A 423 9.76 7.20 -21.30
N TRP A 424 8.51 7.19 -21.75
CA TRP A 424 7.49 6.31 -21.19
C TRP A 424 7.31 5.10 -22.10
N THR A 425 7.38 3.89 -21.54
CA THR A 425 7.11 2.63 -22.25
C THR A 425 5.97 1.88 -21.58
N GLY A 426 4.90 1.61 -22.33
CA GLY A 426 3.71 0.89 -21.88
C GLY A 426 3.66 -0.55 -22.36
N GLY A 427 3.29 -1.47 -21.46
CA GLY A 427 2.94 -2.86 -21.75
C GLY A 427 1.51 -2.96 -22.30
N ASP A 428 0.54 -3.31 -21.45
CA ASP A 428 -0.89 -3.22 -21.79
C ASP A 428 -1.37 -1.76 -21.65
N VAL A 429 -1.59 -1.11 -22.79
CA VAL A 429 -1.99 0.30 -22.88
C VAL A 429 -3.45 0.37 -23.29
N HIS A 430 -4.32 0.85 -22.40
CA HIS A 430 -5.76 0.67 -22.55
C HIS A 430 -6.59 1.89 -22.19
N ILE A 431 -7.77 1.94 -22.82
CA ILE A 431 -8.88 2.81 -22.47
C ILE A 431 -9.99 1.92 -21.90
N TYR A 432 -10.52 2.25 -20.73
CA TYR A 432 -11.71 1.55 -20.21
C TYR A 432 -12.94 1.91 -21.04
N ASP A 433 -13.82 0.93 -21.24
CA ASP A 433 -15.01 1.13 -22.09
C ASP A 433 -15.95 2.21 -21.54
N ASN A 434 -15.94 2.46 -20.22
CA ASN A 434 -16.68 3.53 -19.56
C ASN A 434 -16.00 4.92 -19.64
N HIS A 435 -14.86 5.04 -20.34
CA HIS A 435 -14.12 6.29 -20.56
C HIS A 435 -14.18 6.79 -22.01
N THR A 436 -14.79 6.05 -22.93
CA THR A 436 -14.76 6.36 -24.38
C THR A 436 -15.30 7.75 -24.72
N ASP A 437 -16.41 8.18 -24.11
CA ASP A 437 -16.98 9.52 -24.33
C ASP A 437 -16.05 10.63 -23.82
N GLN A 438 -15.38 10.39 -22.70
CA GLN A 438 -14.44 11.32 -22.10
C GLN A 438 -13.17 11.44 -22.92
N VAL A 439 -12.69 10.33 -23.50
CA VAL A 439 -11.58 10.31 -24.46
C VAL A 439 -11.94 11.10 -25.71
N ALA A 440 -13.11 10.86 -26.31
CA ALA A 440 -13.56 11.60 -27.49
C ALA A 440 -13.65 13.11 -27.20
N LYS A 441 -14.18 13.49 -26.03
CA LYS A 441 -14.22 14.88 -25.58
C LYS A 441 -12.83 15.50 -25.40
N GLN A 442 -11.86 14.74 -24.90
CA GLN A 442 -10.49 15.20 -24.71
C GLN A 442 -9.80 15.42 -26.07
N LEU A 443 -9.91 14.45 -26.98
CA LEU A 443 -9.35 14.54 -28.34
C LEU A 443 -10.00 15.63 -29.19
N GLY A 444 -11.27 15.97 -28.92
CA GLY A 444 -11.96 17.10 -29.55
C GLY A 444 -11.45 18.48 -29.14
N ARG A 445 -10.39 18.59 -28.33
CA ARG A 445 -9.73 19.85 -27.94
C ARG A 445 -8.42 20.10 -28.70
N LEU A 446 -8.06 19.22 -29.63
CA LEU A 446 -6.79 19.29 -30.37
C LEU A 446 -6.73 20.43 -31.39
N ASP A 447 -7.81 21.19 -31.57
CA ASP A 447 -7.87 22.44 -32.32
C ASP A 447 -7.35 23.66 -31.53
N ASP A 448 -7.28 23.58 -30.21
CA ASP A 448 -6.76 24.62 -29.29
C ASP A 448 -5.46 24.16 -28.61
N ILE A 449 -4.38 23.96 -29.39
CA ILE A 449 -3.09 23.48 -28.86
C ILE A 449 -2.48 24.50 -27.89
N ARG A 450 -2.19 24.05 -26.66
CA ARG A 450 -1.56 24.86 -25.61
C ARG A 450 -0.14 24.38 -25.30
N SER A 451 0.69 25.29 -24.82
CA SER A 451 2.04 24.96 -24.37
C SER A 451 2.03 24.18 -23.06
N TYR A 452 3.03 23.32 -22.88
CA TYR A 452 3.31 22.78 -21.55
C TYR A 452 3.72 23.88 -20.58
N PRO A 453 3.38 23.75 -19.28
CA PRO A 453 3.86 24.67 -18.27
C PRO A 453 5.37 24.49 -17.99
N GLU A 454 5.94 25.40 -17.22
CA GLU A 454 7.30 25.29 -16.69
C GLU A 454 7.26 24.77 -15.24
N LEU A 455 8.20 23.89 -14.89
CA LEU A 455 8.45 23.47 -13.51
C LEU A 455 9.63 24.26 -12.94
N LYS A 456 9.38 25.03 -11.89
CA LYS A 456 10.40 25.79 -11.17
C LYS A 456 10.66 25.19 -9.81
N PHE A 457 11.94 25.10 -9.45
CA PHE A 457 12.37 24.71 -8.11
C PHE A 457 12.76 25.96 -7.31
N HIS A 458 12.27 26.07 -6.09
CA HIS A 458 12.62 27.17 -5.18
C HIS A 458 13.88 26.90 -4.36
N ARG A 459 14.21 25.61 -4.18
CA ARG A 459 15.31 25.17 -3.32
C ARG A 459 15.92 23.88 -3.84
N VAL A 460 17.20 23.72 -3.54
CA VAL A 460 17.92 22.45 -3.65
C VAL A 460 18.26 21.99 -2.23
N PRO A 461 17.55 21.03 -1.64
CA PRO A 461 17.89 20.48 -0.33
C PRO A 461 19.10 19.53 -0.42
N ASP A 462 19.72 19.20 0.72
CA ASP A 462 20.91 18.36 0.80
C ASP A 462 20.68 16.92 0.31
N SER A 463 19.44 16.43 0.44
CA SER A 463 19.03 15.10 0.02
C SER A 463 17.77 15.15 -0.85
N ILE A 464 17.64 14.19 -1.78
CA ILE A 464 16.42 13.97 -2.55
C ILE A 464 15.20 13.67 -1.67
N PHE A 465 15.41 13.24 -0.42
CA PHE A 465 14.34 12.91 0.52
C PHE A 465 13.83 14.13 1.31
N ASP A 466 14.50 15.27 1.21
CA ASP A 466 14.22 16.48 1.99
C ASP A 466 13.42 17.53 1.22
N TYR A 467 13.03 17.24 -0.03
CA TYR A 467 12.10 18.07 -0.78
C TYR A 467 10.73 18.09 -0.09
N THR A 468 10.12 19.26 -0.08
CA THR A 468 8.72 19.45 0.30
C THR A 468 7.90 19.97 -0.88
N PHE A 469 6.58 20.02 -0.76
CA PHE A 469 5.71 20.47 -1.85
C PHE A 469 5.98 21.93 -2.24
N GLU A 470 6.33 22.75 -1.26
CA GLU A 470 6.63 24.18 -1.40
C GLU A 470 7.93 24.44 -2.16
N ASP A 471 8.74 23.41 -2.41
CA ASP A 471 9.94 23.54 -3.25
C ASP A 471 9.60 23.58 -4.74
N PHE A 472 8.35 23.29 -5.14
CA PHE A 472 7.93 23.19 -6.53
C PHE A 472 6.84 24.21 -6.90
N GLU A 473 7.01 24.87 -8.04
CA GLU A 473 6.03 25.77 -8.64
C GLU A 473 5.80 25.41 -10.11
N ILE A 474 4.52 25.33 -10.50
CA ILE A 474 4.12 25.14 -11.89
C ILE A 474 3.70 26.50 -12.46
N ILE A 475 4.44 26.99 -13.45
CA ILE A 475 4.25 28.30 -14.06
C ILE A 475 3.57 28.14 -15.42
N GLY A 476 2.55 28.96 -15.69
CA GLY A 476 1.90 29.00 -17.01
C GLY A 476 0.98 27.81 -17.32
N TYR A 477 0.50 27.09 -16.30
CA TYR A 477 -0.43 25.98 -16.51
C TYR A 477 -1.85 26.47 -16.77
N ASP A 478 -2.21 26.49 -18.06
CA ASP A 478 -3.54 26.85 -18.55
C ASP A 478 -4.24 25.64 -19.21
N PRO A 479 -4.75 24.65 -18.43
CA PRO A 479 -5.42 23.49 -19.00
C PRO A 479 -6.89 23.79 -19.32
N HIS A 480 -7.44 23.05 -20.28
CA HIS A 480 -8.89 22.96 -20.43
C HIS A 480 -9.56 22.40 -19.16
N PRO A 481 -10.88 22.65 -18.97
CA PRO A 481 -11.62 22.18 -17.80
C PRO A 481 -11.52 20.67 -17.56
N LEU A 482 -11.60 20.27 -16.29
CA LEU A 482 -11.61 18.88 -15.84
C LEU A 482 -12.64 18.05 -16.61
N ILE A 483 -12.25 16.83 -16.99
CA ILE A 483 -13.15 15.81 -17.49
C ILE A 483 -13.23 14.72 -16.40
N LYS A 484 -14.39 14.56 -15.79
CA LYS A 484 -14.62 13.53 -14.76
C LYS A 484 -14.88 12.18 -15.42
N ALA A 485 -14.27 11.12 -14.87
CA ALA A 485 -14.57 9.74 -15.24
C ALA A 485 -14.58 8.86 -13.98
N PRO A 486 -15.39 7.78 -13.96
CA PRO A 486 -15.41 6.83 -12.85
C PRO A 486 -14.11 6.02 -12.81
N VAL A 487 -13.64 5.69 -11.61
CA VAL A 487 -12.51 4.76 -11.43
C VAL A 487 -13.01 3.34 -11.69
N ALA A 488 -12.27 2.56 -12.49
CA ALA A 488 -12.51 1.13 -12.63
C ALA A 488 -11.82 0.39 -11.48
N VAL A 489 -12.60 -0.26 -10.61
CA VAL A 489 -12.10 -0.96 -9.39
C VAL A 489 -12.20 -2.46 -9.51
#